data_AF-A0A7C4GZ60-F1
#
_entry.id   AF-A0A7C4GZ60-F1
#
_cell.length_a   1.000
_cell.length_b   1.000
_cell.length_c   1.000
_cell.angle_alpha   90.00
_cell.angle_beta   90.00
_cell.angle_gamma   90.00
#
_symmetry.space_group_name_H-M   'P 1'
#
loop_
_entity.id
_entity.type
_entity.pdbx_description
1 polymer ?
#
loop_
_entity_poly.entity_id
_entity_poly.type
_entity_poly.pdbx_seq_one_letter_code
_entity_poly.pdbx_strand_id
1 'polypeptide(L)'
;MKRLMNSIEKMLLRIWWLYSYEVNNPILKNISLEAASALNVRPFNKIKISDKFPLVNAAVVGFRCRTIVLTETLLELMNIEELKAIFLHEYAHCKQKHQTKLLTISLLILILTMLPTSLIFLEIDSELISISLLALMICTAYIIMLSIARYLTRRFEFEADLIAVEASRNPVVYIDMLKKLKIFEARPSRKSLTSIFRSHPYIEERIKKIIEASIKHIS
;
A
#
# COMPACT_ATOMS: atom_id res chain seq x y z
N MET A 1 7.62 -17.90 26.15
CA MET A 1 8.75 -17.22 25.48
C MET A 1 8.67 -17.28 23.94
N LYS A 2 8.71 -18.46 23.28
CA LYS A 2 8.64 -18.58 21.81
C LYS A 2 7.41 -17.92 21.13
N ARG A 3 6.21 -18.05 21.71
CA ARG A 3 4.99 -17.39 21.18
C ARG A 3 5.04 -15.85 21.25
N LEU A 4 5.65 -15.31 22.30
CA LEU A 4 5.83 -13.86 22.46
C LEU A 4 6.88 -13.32 21.47
N MET A 5 8.00 -14.02 21.31
CA MET A 5 8.98 -13.71 20.26
C MET A 5 8.37 -13.72 18.86
N ASN A 6 7.55 -14.73 18.53
CA ASN A 6 6.85 -14.78 17.24
C ASN A 6 5.85 -13.62 17.04
N SER A 7 5.21 -13.13 18.10
CA SER A 7 4.33 -11.95 18.01
C SER A 7 5.13 -10.67 17.79
N ILE A 8 6.27 -10.52 18.47
CA ILE A 8 7.17 -9.37 18.30
C ILE A 8 7.74 -9.35 16.88
N GLU A 9 8.22 -10.48 16.37
CA GLU A 9 8.66 -10.59 14.97
C GLU A 9 7.57 -10.17 13.98
N LYS A 10 6.34 -10.68 14.14
CA LYS A 10 5.22 -10.29 13.27
C LYS A 10 4.90 -8.81 13.33
N MET A 11 5.07 -8.19 14.49
CA MET A 11 4.90 -6.74 14.66
C MET A 11 6.03 -5.98 13.97
N LEU A 12 7.29 -6.40 14.16
CA LEU A 12 8.46 -5.79 13.51
C LEU A 12 8.39 -5.87 11.99
N LEU A 13 7.89 -6.98 11.44
CA LEU A 13 7.63 -7.14 10.00
C LEU A 13 6.64 -6.11 9.44
N ARG A 14 5.78 -5.49 10.27
CA ARG A 14 4.86 -4.43 9.82
C ARG A 14 5.51 -3.05 9.76
N ILE A 15 6.58 -2.86 10.51
CA ILE A 15 7.34 -1.60 10.60
C ILE A 15 8.77 -1.75 10.07
N TRP A 16 8.98 -2.75 9.20
CA TRP A 16 10.27 -3.07 8.57
C TRP A 16 10.94 -1.85 7.94
N TRP A 17 10.15 -0.97 7.32
CA TRP A 17 10.61 0.26 6.66
C TRP A 17 11.27 1.27 7.62
N LEU A 18 11.01 1.21 8.94
CA LEU A 18 11.72 2.01 9.95
C LEU A 18 13.18 1.55 10.11
N TYR A 19 13.46 0.28 9.84
CA TYR A 19 14.79 -0.31 9.87
C TYR A 19 15.41 -0.26 8.48
N SER A 20 15.52 0.96 7.93
CA SER A 20 16.11 1.19 6.62
C SER A 20 17.17 2.28 6.64
N TYR A 21 18.19 2.11 5.82
CA TYR A 21 19.28 3.06 5.65
C TYR A 21 19.28 3.63 4.23
N GLU A 22 19.71 4.88 4.10
CA GLU A 22 19.78 5.56 2.80
C GLU A 22 20.96 5.01 1.98
N VAL A 23 20.72 4.78 0.70
CA VAL A 23 21.73 4.25 -0.22
C VAL A 23 21.91 5.16 -1.42
N ASN A 24 23.17 5.34 -1.83
CA ASN A 24 23.52 6.05 -3.04
C ASN A 24 23.91 5.06 -4.15
N ASN A 25 22.92 4.36 -4.69
CA ASN A 25 23.10 3.39 -5.77
C ASN A 25 22.76 4.04 -7.14
N PRO A 26 23.72 4.23 -8.05
CA PRO A 26 23.49 4.87 -9.35
C PRO A 26 22.46 4.14 -10.23
N ILE A 27 22.41 2.81 -10.17
CA ILE A 27 21.49 1.99 -10.96
C ILE A 27 20.06 2.24 -10.49
N LEU A 28 19.80 2.14 -9.18
CA LEU A 28 18.47 2.41 -8.62
C LEU A 28 18.04 3.85 -8.86
N LYS A 29 18.98 4.80 -8.78
CA LYS A 29 18.71 6.21 -9.09
C LYS A 29 18.32 6.39 -10.55
N ASN A 30 19.00 5.73 -11.50
CA ASN A 30 18.67 5.81 -12.91
C ASN A 30 17.29 5.21 -13.21
N ILE A 31 17.01 4.00 -12.70
CA ILE A 31 15.70 3.35 -12.81
C ILE A 31 14.59 4.26 -12.28
N SER A 32 14.81 4.85 -11.10
CA SER A 32 13.89 5.79 -10.47
C SER A 32 13.63 7.04 -11.32
N LEU A 33 14.67 7.61 -11.92
CA LEU A 33 14.57 8.78 -12.81
C LEU A 33 13.80 8.46 -14.09
N GLU A 34 14.10 7.32 -14.71
CA GLU A 34 13.39 6.86 -15.92
C GLU A 34 11.90 6.63 -15.63
N ALA A 35 11.57 5.95 -14.54
CA ALA A 35 10.18 5.71 -14.14
C ALA A 35 9.43 7.01 -13.79
N ALA A 36 10.09 7.94 -13.08
CA ALA A 36 9.52 9.24 -12.77
C ALA A 36 9.24 10.07 -14.03
N SER A 37 10.19 10.06 -14.99
CA SER A 37 10.05 10.73 -16.28
C SER A 37 8.89 10.15 -17.10
N ALA A 38 8.79 8.83 -17.18
CA ALA A 38 7.72 8.14 -17.90
C ALA A 38 6.31 8.51 -17.41
N LEU A 39 6.17 8.84 -16.11
CA LEU A 39 4.90 9.23 -15.52
C LEU A 39 4.70 10.74 -15.35
N ASN A 40 5.70 11.55 -15.74
CA ASN A 40 5.77 12.98 -15.54
C ASN A 40 5.57 13.39 -14.06
N VAL A 41 6.30 12.72 -13.18
CA VAL A 41 6.31 12.99 -11.74
C VAL A 41 7.71 13.35 -11.25
N ARG A 42 7.78 13.97 -10.07
CA ARG A 42 9.08 14.25 -9.43
C ARG A 42 9.68 12.95 -8.91
N PRO A 43 10.97 12.71 -9.11
CA PRO A 43 11.62 11.51 -8.59
C PRO A 43 11.69 11.54 -7.05
N PHE A 44 11.80 10.36 -6.45
CA PHE A 44 12.07 10.22 -5.02
C PHE A 44 13.35 10.96 -4.63
N ASN A 45 13.29 11.71 -3.54
CA ASN A 45 14.45 12.38 -2.96
C ASN A 45 15.45 11.37 -2.38
N LYS A 46 14.93 10.27 -1.81
CA LYS A 46 15.72 9.28 -1.09
C LYS A 46 15.29 7.87 -1.49
N ILE A 47 16.28 7.00 -1.67
CA ILE A 47 16.10 5.56 -1.83
C ILE A 47 16.75 4.91 -0.61
N LYS A 48 15.99 4.06 0.09
CA LYS A 48 16.47 3.34 1.27
C LYS A 48 16.36 1.83 1.07
N ILE A 49 17.24 1.08 1.73
CA ILE A 49 17.20 -0.37 1.77
C ILE A 49 16.95 -0.85 3.20
N SER A 50 16.15 -1.89 3.35
CA SER A 50 15.96 -2.65 4.58
C SER A 50 16.42 -4.09 4.40
N ASP A 51 17.36 -4.52 5.22
CA ASP A 51 18.04 -5.82 5.19
C ASP A 51 17.61 -6.75 6.35
N LYS A 52 16.90 -6.21 7.35
CA LYS A 52 16.62 -6.93 8.60
C LYS A 52 15.67 -8.11 8.49
N PHE A 53 14.91 -8.21 7.41
CA PHE A 53 13.85 -9.20 7.28
C PHE A 53 13.81 -9.81 5.87
N PRO A 54 13.57 -11.13 5.75
CA PRO A 54 13.44 -11.82 4.45
C PRO A 54 12.05 -11.53 3.85
N LEU A 55 11.76 -10.26 3.64
CA LEU A 55 10.53 -9.76 3.06
C LEU A 55 10.82 -9.34 1.62
N VAL A 56 9.90 -9.62 0.71
CA VAL A 56 9.95 -9.10 -0.66
C VAL A 56 8.95 -7.96 -0.73
N ASN A 57 9.42 -6.71 -0.58
CA ASN A 57 8.53 -5.56 -0.49
C ASN A 57 9.17 -4.24 -0.92
N ALA A 58 8.33 -3.33 -1.39
CA ALA A 58 8.65 -1.94 -1.64
C ALA A 58 7.57 -1.08 -0.96
N ALA A 59 7.96 0.06 -0.40
CA ALA A 59 7.01 1.00 0.19
C ALA A 59 7.46 2.43 -0.01
N VAL A 60 6.52 3.30 -0.40
CA VAL A 60 6.73 4.73 -0.41
C VAL A 60 6.30 5.35 0.91
N VAL A 61 7.24 6.04 1.55
CA VAL A 61 7.05 6.65 2.87
C VAL A 61 7.33 8.15 2.84
N GLY A 62 6.76 8.84 3.83
CA GLY A 62 6.92 10.26 4.03
C GLY A 62 5.92 11.12 3.25
N PHE A 63 5.90 12.40 3.60
CA PHE A 63 4.96 13.35 3.02
C PHE A 63 5.23 13.55 1.52
N ARG A 64 4.18 13.48 0.71
CA ARG A 64 4.22 13.65 -0.75
C ARG A 64 5.13 12.66 -1.48
N CYS A 65 5.20 11.41 -1.02
CA CYS A 65 5.94 10.36 -1.72
C CYS A 65 7.42 10.69 -1.99
N ARG A 66 8.17 11.12 -0.97
CA ARG A 66 9.56 11.55 -1.17
C ARG A 66 10.61 10.47 -0.99
N THR A 67 10.27 9.37 -0.31
CA THR A 67 11.22 8.30 -0.01
C THR A 67 10.62 6.96 -0.40
N ILE A 68 11.37 6.17 -1.18
CA ILE A 68 11.07 4.77 -1.41
C ILE A 68 11.99 3.91 -0.53
N VAL A 69 11.42 2.88 0.08
CA VAL A 69 12.13 1.87 0.85
C VAL A 69 11.95 0.54 0.15
N LEU A 70 13.06 -0.14 -0.14
CA LEU A 70 13.10 -1.45 -0.79
C LEU A 70 13.69 -2.46 0.19
N THR A 71 13.25 -3.72 0.13
CA THR A 71 13.94 -4.79 0.86
C THR A 71 15.11 -5.33 0.05
N GLU A 72 16.15 -5.80 0.74
CA GLU A 72 17.29 -6.45 0.08
C GLU A 72 16.85 -7.67 -0.74
N THR A 73 15.97 -8.51 -0.17
CA THR A 73 15.43 -9.69 -0.87
C THR A 73 14.63 -9.33 -2.12
N LEU A 74 13.99 -8.15 -2.18
CA LEU A 74 13.34 -7.67 -3.40
C LEU A 74 14.37 -7.37 -4.50
N LEU A 75 15.48 -6.73 -4.14
CA LEU A 75 16.55 -6.37 -5.07
C LEU A 75 17.28 -7.61 -5.62
N GLU A 76 17.44 -8.64 -4.81
CA GLU A 76 18.03 -9.92 -5.24
C GLU A 76 17.10 -10.72 -6.19
N LEU A 77 15.79 -10.61 -5.99
CA LEU A 77 14.79 -11.38 -6.75
C LEU A 77 14.46 -10.79 -8.12
N MET A 78 14.48 -9.45 -8.22
CA MET A 78 13.96 -8.71 -9.36
C MET A 78 15.09 -8.30 -10.31
N ASN A 79 14.86 -8.49 -11.61
CA ASN A 79 15.75 -7.92 -12.63
C ASN A 79 15.46 -6.42 -12.83
N ILE A 80 16.28 -5.76 -13.66
CA ILE A 80 16.21 -4.30 -13.88
C ILE A 80 14.83 -3.87 -14.42
N GLU A 81 14.25 -4.61 -15.36
CA GLU A 81 12.96 -4.28 -15.96
C GLU A 81 11.79 -4.50 -14.98
N GLU A 82 11.87 -5.55 -14.15
CA GLU A 82 10.90 -5.82 -13.08
C GLU A 82 11.00 -4.79 -11.95
N LEU A 83 12.22 -4.36 -11.58
CA LEU A 83 12.43 -3.26 -10.65
C LEU A 83 11.84 -1.97 -11.22
N LYS A 84 12.07 -1.66 -12.49
CA LYS A 84 11.46 -0.51 -13.17
C LYS A 84 9.93 -0.58 -13.13
N ALA A 85 9.33 -1.75 -13.33
CA ALA A 85 7.89 -1.97 -13.19
C ALA A 85 7.38 -1.68 -11.76
N ILE A 86 8.14 -2.07 -10.72
CA ILE A 86 7.82 -1.73 -9.32
C ILE A 86 7.88 -0.22 -9.10
N PHE A 87 8.95 0.45 -9.55
CA PHE A 87 9.05 1.91 -9.45
C PHE A 87 7.90 2.62 -10.16
N LEU A 88 7.52 2.17 -11.36
CA LEU A 88 6.37 2.71 -12.09
C LEU A 88 5.07 2.57 -11.30
N HIS A 89 4.84 1.42 -10.67
CA HIS A 89 3.68 1.19 -9.80
C HIS A 89 3.67 2.14 -8.59
N GLU A 90 4.79 2.25 -7.88
CA GLU A 90 4.92 3.15 -6.73
C GLU A 90 4.71 4.63 -7.13
N TYR A 91 5.29 5.05 -8.25
CA TYR A 91 5.06 6.40 -8.78
C TYR A 91 3.62 6.62 -9.26
N ALA A 92 2.93 5.59 -9.75
CA ALA A 92 1.51 5.68 -10.10
C ALA A 92 0.66 6.00 -8.86
N HIS A 93 0.95 5.38 -7.71
CA HIS A 93 0.28 5.74 -6.45
C HIS A 93 0.48 7.21 -6.08
N CYS A 94 1.67 7.73 -6.33
CA CYS A 94 2.02 9.12 -6.02
C CYS A 94 1.40 10.11 -7.00
N LYS A 95 1.40 9.78 -8.30
CA LYS A 95 0.73 10.55 -9.36
C LYS A 95 -0.75 10.71 -9.05
N GLN A 96 -1.41 9.62 -8.67
CA GLN A 96 -2.84 9.60 -8.35
C GLN A 96 -3.17 10.03 -6.92
N LYS A 97 -2.17 10.42 -6.12
CA LYS A 97 -2.32 10.90 -4.74
C LYS A 97 -3.13 9.94 -3.87
N HIS A 98 -2.96 8.62 -4.05
CA HIS A 98 -3.74 7.60 -3.35
C HIS A 98 -3.67 7.73 -1.83
N GLN A 99 -2.48 8.01 -1.29
CA GLN A 99 -2.30 8.26 0.16
C GLN A 99 -3.06 9.50 0.64
N THR A 100 -3.04 10.60 -0.12
CA THR A 100 -3.77 11.83 0.23
C THR A 100 -5.28 11.63 0.13
N LYS A 101 -5.77 10.96 -0.92
CA LYS A 101 -7.20 10.60 -1.07
C LYS A 101 -7.68 9.81 0.15
N LEU A 102 -6.92 8.79 0.56
CA LEU A 102 -7.26 7.97 1.72
C LEU A 102 -7.25 8.79 3.01
N LEU A 103 -6.23 9.63 3.23
CA LEU A 103 -6.16 10.51 4.40
C LEU A 103 -7.35 11.48 4.46
N THR A 104 -7.68 12.15 3.34
CA THR A 104 -8.81 13.08 3.28
C THR A 104 -10.12 12.38 3.60
N ILE A 105 -10.35 11.19 3.05
CA ILE A 105 -11.57 10.41 3.32
C ILE A 105 -11.62 9.97 4.78
N SER A 106 -10.51 9.52 5.36
CA SER A 106 -10.44 9.16 6.78
C SER A 106 -10.72 10.35 7.70
N LEU A 107 -10.19 11.54 7.38
CA LEU A 107 -10.47 12.76 8.12
C LEU A 107 -11.94 13.18 8.00
N LEU A 108 -12.53 13.08 6.82
CA LEU A 108 -13.96 13.37 6.62
C LEU A 108 -14.83 12.42 7.45
N ILE A 109 -14.55 11.12 7.43
CA ILE A 109 -15.29 10.15 8.26
C ILE A 109 -15.16 10.50 9.74
N LEU A 110 -13.96 10.82 10.21
CA LEU A 110 -13.74 11.22 11.60
C LEU A 110 -14.54 12.47 11.98
N ILE A 111 -14.53 13.50 11.13
CA ILE A 111 -15.29 14.74 11.37
C ILE A 111 -16.79 14.45 11.40
N LEU A 112 -17.30 13.68 10.43
CA LEU A 112 -18.72 13.34 10.31
C LEU A 112 -19.21 12.47 11.47
N THR A 113 -18.35 11.64 12.05
CA THR A 113 -18.73 10.79 13.18
C THR A 113 -18.54 11.48 14.53
N MET A 114 -17.55 12.37 14.68
CA MET A 114 -17.24 13.00 15.98
C MET A 114 -17.98 14.32 16.22
N LEU A 115 -18.23 15.15 15.19
CA LEU A 115 -18.93 16.43 15.39
C LEU A 115 -20.33 16.27 15.99
N PRO A 116 -21.21 15.39 15.47
CA PRO A 116 -22.54 15.20 16.04
C PRO A 116 -22.47 14.69 17.49
N THR A 117 -21.47 13.87 17.80
CA THR A 117 -21.30 13.34 19.15
C THR A 117 -21.01 14.44 20.14
N SER A 118 -20.12 15.39 19.81
CA SER A 118 -19.83 16.52 20.69
C SER A 118 -21.06 17.37 21.04
N LEU A 119 -22.07 17.43 20.17
CA LEU A 119 -23.33 18.12 20.44
C LEU A 119 -24.22 17.30 21.37
N ILE A 120 -24.36 16.00 21.12
CA ILE A 120 -25.14 15.08 21.96
C ILE A 120 -24.55 15.00 23.38
N PHE A 121 -23.22 15.06 23.53
CA PHE A 121 -22.55 15.08 24.83
C PHE A 121 -22.92 16.26 25.72
N LEU A 122 -23.29 17.40 25.13
CA LEU A 122 -23.68 18.59 25.90
C LEU A 122 -25.06 18.45 26.54
N GLU A 123 -25.87 17.50 26.09
CA GLU A 123 -27.25 17.29 26.54
C GLU A 123 -27.39 16.10 27.50
N ILE A 124 -26.30 15.35 27.77
CA ILE A 124 -26.33 14.12 28.58
C ILE A 124 -25.60 14.34 29.91
N ASP A 125 -26.37 14.34 31.00
CA ASP A 125 -25.84 14.52 32.37
C ASP A 125 -25.14 13.27 32.92
N SER A 126 -25.42 12.09 32.36
CA SER A 126 -24.85 10.83 32.82
C SER A 126 -23.51 10.54 32.15
N GLU A 127 -22.44 10.57 32.94
CA GLU A 127 -21.09 10.22 32.49
C GLU A 127 -21.01 8.81 31.88
N LEU A 128 -21.69 7.83 32.47
CA LEU A 128 -21.70 6.45 31.97
C LEU A 128 -22.37 6.33 30.59
N ILE A 129 -23.49 7.03 30.38
CA ILE A 129 -24.20 7.05 29.09
C ILE A 129 -23.31 7.74 28.04
N SER A 130 -22.72 8.86 28.42
CA SER A 130 -21.75 9.60 27.60
C SER A 130 -20.61 8.69 27.13
N ILE A 131 -19.87 8.06 28.04
CA ILE A 131 -18.73 7.20 27.66
C ILE A 131 -19.18 6.03 26.78
N SER A 132 -20.35 5.43 27.07
CA SER A 132 -20.92 4.34 26.28
C SER A 132 -21.23 4.76 24.84
N LEU A 133 -21.82 5.95 24.65
CA LEU A 133 -22.10 6.50 23.33
C LEU A 133 -20.81 6.86 22.57
N LEU A 134 -19.81 7.39 23.27
CA LEU A 134 -18.50 7.68 22.66
C LEU A 134 -17.89 6.40 22.08
N ALA A 135 -17.86 5.33 22.89
CA ALA A 135 -17.29 4.05 22.51
C ALA A 135 -18.03 3.44 21.30
N LEU A 136 -19.37 3.48 21.31
CA LEU A 136 -20.19 3.01 20.18
C LEU A 136 -19.88 3.80 18.90
N MET A 137 -19.74 5.12 19.00
CA MET A 137 -19.48 5.98 17.85
C MET A 137 -18.06 5.82 17.28
N ILE A 138 -17.06 5.64 18.15
CA ILE A 138 -15.70 5.30 17.70
C ILE A 138 -15.69 3.93 16.99
N CYS A 139 -16.38 2.94 17.55
CA CYS A 139 -16.48 1.60 16.95
C CYS A 139 -17.17 1.64 15.58
N THR A 140 -18.29 2.36 15.45
CA THR A 140 -19.00 2.50 14.17
C THR A 140 -18.16 3.25 13.14
N ALA A 141 -17.53 4.36 13.53
CA ALA A 141 -16.60 5.11 12.68
C ALA A 141 -15.45 4.22 12.17
N TYR A 142 -14.86 3.41 13.06
CA TYR A 142 -13.78 2.49 12.72
C TYR A 142 -14.23 1.43 11.70
N ILE A 143 -15.41 0.82 11.89
CA ILE A 143 -15.96 -0.18 10.96
C ILE A 143 -16.22 0.42 9.58
N ILE A 144 -16.81 1.63 9.52
CA ILE A 144 -17.07 2.36 8.29
C ILE A 144 -15.77 2.69 7.57
N MET A 145 -14.81 3.30 8.28
CA MET A 145 -13.49 3.65 7.75
C MET A 145 -12.77 2.42 7.19
N LEU A 146 -12.77 1.31 7.93
CA LEU A 146 -12.11 0.08 7.53
C LEU A 146 -12.73 -0.52 6.25
N SER A 147 -14.05 -0.43 6.10
CA SER A 147 -14.77 -0.93 4.92
C SER A 147 -14.48 -0.08 3.68
N ILE A 148 -14.55 1.24 3.83
CA ILE A 148 -14.25 2.21 2.75
C ILE A 148 -12.79 2.11 2.34
N ALA A 149 -11.87 2.10 3.30
CA ALA A 149 -10.44 2.01 3.04
C ALA A 149 -10.10 0.77 2.19
N ARG A 150 -10.65 -0.41 2.54
CA ARG A 150 -10.44 -1.65 1.76
C ARG A 150 -10.91 -1.54 0.31
N TYR A 151 -12.09 -0.96 0.10
CA TYR A 151 -12.64 -0.81 -1.23
C TYR A 151 -11.73 0.09 -2.07
N LEU A 152 -11.34 1.24 -1.50
CA LEU A 152 -10.51 2.24 -2.17
C LEU A 152 -9.09 1.73 -2.42
N THR A 153 -8.45 1.10 -1.44
CA THR A 153 -7.08 0.57 -1.65
C THR A 153 -7.06 -0.46 -2.77
N ARG A 154 -8.04 -1.37 -2.83
CA ARG A 154 -8.14 -2.32 -3.97
C ARG A 154 -8.29 -1.60 -5.31
N ARG A 155 -9.10 -0.55 -5.36
CA ARG A 155 -9.27 0.26 -6.59
C ARG A 155 -7.98 0.96 -6.99
N PHE A 156 -7.28 1.55 -6.03
CA PHE A 156 -6.01 2.25 -6.21
C PHE A 156 -4.90 1.31 -6.72
N GLU A 157 -4.88 0.07 -6.27
CA GLU A 157 -3.95 -0.95 -6.77
C GLU A 157 -4.18 -1.26 -8.24
N PHE A 158 -5.43 -1.47 -8.65
CA PHE A 158 -5.75 -1.70 -10.06
C PHE A 158 -5.47 -0.47 -10.93
N GLU A 159 -5.72 0.73 -10.41
CA GLU A 159 -5.38 1.98 -11.10
C GLU A 159 -3.86 2.12 -11.28
N ALA A 160 -3.08 1.82 -10.23
CA ALA A 160 -1.62 1.85 -10.29
C ALA A 160 -1.05 0.79 -11.24
N ASP A 161 -1.62 -0.43 -11.25
CA ASP A 161 -1.25 -1.51 -12.18
C ASP A 161 -1.39 -1.07 -13.63
N LEU A 162 -2.55 -0.52 -13.98
CA LEU A 162 -2.84 -0.08 -15.35
C LEU A 162 -1.89 1.04 -15.79
N ILE A 163 -1.68 2.04 -14.94
CA ILE A 163 -0.75 3.14 -15.22
C ILE A 163 0.68 2.62 -15.39
N ALA A 164 1.12 1.68 -14.56
CA ALA A 164 2.47 1.12 -14.64
C ALA A 164 2.67 0.28 -15.91
N VAL A 165 1.68 -0.52 -16.30
CA VAL A 165 1.68 -1.32 -17.53
C VAL A 165 1.65 -0.41 -18.77
N GLU A 166 0.82 0.62 -18.77
CA GLU A 166 0.74 1.59 -19.87
C GLU A 166 2.07 2.35 -20.04
N ALA A 167 2.68 2.76 -18.92
CA ALA A 167 3.96 3.46 -18.93
C ALA A 167 5.15 2.56 -19.30
N SER A 168 5.13 1.29 -18.90
CA SER A 168 6.19 0.34 -19.28
C SER A 168 6.07 -0.12 -20.73
N ARG A 169 4.87 -0.04 -21.33
CA ARG A 169 4.51 -0.62 -22.63
C ARG A 169 4.87 -2.11 -22.74
N ASN A 170 4.98 -2.78 -21.59
CA ASN A 170 5.40 -4.17 -21.51
C ASN A 170 4.59 -4.89 -20.42
N PRO A 171 3.36 -5.34 -20.74
CA PRO A 171 2.52 -6.06 -19.80
C PRO A 171 3.12 -7.41 -19.37
N VAL A 172 3.96 -8.03 -20.21
CA VAL A 172 4.59 -9.33 -19.91
C VAL A 172 5.54 -9.21 -18.72
N VAL A 173 6.45 -8.23 -18.75
CA VAL A 173 7.38 -7.96 -17.63
C VAL A 173 6.62 -7.67 -16.35
N TYR A 174 5.54 -6.89 -16.42
CA TYR A 174 4.75 -6.55 -15.25
C TYR A 174 4.04 -7.79 -14.65
N ILE A 175 3.48 -8.64 -15.50
CA ILE A 175 2.84 -9.89 -15.09
C ILE A 175 3.86 -10.85 -14.46
N ASP A 176 5.06 -10.96 -15.02
CA ASP A 176 6.10 -11.83 -14.49
C ASP A 176 6.65 -11.34 -13.14
N MET A 177 6.81 -10.02 -12.98
CA MET A 177 7.09 -9.38 -11.69
C MET A 177 6.02 -9.77 -10.64
N LEU A 178 4.72 -9.64 -10.99
CA LEU A 178 3.63 -10.03 -10.11
C LEU A 178 3.66 -11.52 -9.75
N LYS A 179 3.96 -12.41 -10.71
CA LYS A 179 4.10 -13.85 -10.45
C LYS A 179 5.24 -14.13 -9.47
N LYS A 180 6.37 -13.43 -9.58
CA LYS A 180 7.48 -13.56 -8.62
C LYS A 180 7.05 -13.13 -7.22
N LEU A 181 6.41 -11.96 -7.07
CA LEU A 181 5.90 -11.50 -5.77
C LEU A 181 4.97 -12.53 -5.11
N LYS A 182 4.12 -13.18 -5.91
CA LYS A 182 3.17 -14.19 -5.44
C LYS A 182 3.83 -15.40 -4.78
N ILE A 183 5.01 -15.81 -5.22
CA ILE A 183 5.74 -16.95 -4.64
C ILE A 183 6.15 -16.63 -3.19
N PHE A 184 6.46 -15.36 -2.92
CA PHE A 184 6.92 -14.88 -1.62
C PHE A 184 5.80 -14.30 -0.73
N GLU A 185 4.60 -14.07 -1.27
CA GLU A 185 3.41 -13.90 -0.44
C GLU A 185 3.12 -15.21 0.31
N ALA A 186 3.57 -15.29 1.56
CA ALA A 186 3.20 -16.39 2.47
C ALA A 186 1.67 -16.58 2.39
N ARG A 187 1.21 -17.78 2.02
CA ARG A 187 -0.23 -18.10 1.96
C ARG A 187 -0.80 -18.25 3.39
N PRO A 188 -1.60 -17.32 3.94
CA PRO A 188 -2.72 -17.75 4.76
C PRO A 188 -3.87 -18.12 3.81
N SER A 189 -4.50 -19.25 4.10
CA SER A 189 -5.55 -19.87 3.30
C SER A 189 -6.63 -18.87 2.83
N ARG A 190 -7.16 -19.12 1.62
CA ARG A 190 -8.23 -18.36 0.94
C ARG A 190 -9.51 -18.15 1.79
N LYS A 191 -9.64 -18.84 2.93
CA LYS A 191 -10.83 -18.91 3.81
C LYS A 191 -10.63 -18.28 5.19
N SER A 192 -9.54 -17.54 5.44
CA SER A 192 -9.29 -16.94 6.76
C SER A 192 -9.93 -15.54 6.87
N LEU A 193 -10.59 -15.27 8.01
CA LEU A 193 -11.05 -13.94 8.48
C LEU A 193 -9.96 -12.84 8.46
N THR A 194 -8.72 -13.20 8.12
CA THR A 194 -7.57 -12.29 7.90
C THR A 194 -7.52 -11.66 6.51
N SER A 195 -8.36 -12.08 5.55
CA SER A 195 -8.51 -11.42 4.22
C SER A 195 -8.92 -9.95 4.33
N ILE A 196 -9.58 -9.63 5.43
CA ILE A 196 -10.01 -8.33 5.96
C ILE A 196 -8.81 -7.42 6.29
N PHE A 197 -7.61 -7.94 6.57
CA PHE A 197 -6.43 -7.12 6.93
C PHE A 197 -5.34 -7.09 5.85
N ARG A 198 -5.63 -7.48 4.61
CA ARG A 198 -4.65 -7.44 3.51
C ARG A 198 -4.60 -6.06 2.87
N SER A 199 -3.38 -5.53 2.70
CA SER A 199 -3.14 -4.23 2.07
C SER A 199 -3.36 -4.24 0.55
N HIS A 200 -3.13 -5.38 -0.10
CA HIS A 200 -3.26 -5.54 -1.56
C HIS A 200 -4.33 -6.59 -1.94
N PRO A 201 -5.06 -6.41 -3.06
CA PRO A 201 -5.89 -7.45 -3.66
C PRO A 201 -5.04 -8.64 -4.10
N TYR A 202 -5.70 -9.78 -4.33
CA TYR A 202 -5.00 -10.99 -4.78
C TYR A 202 -4.28 -10.73 -6.10
N ILE A 203 -3.03 -11.18 -6.19
CA ILE A 203 -2.22 -11.03 -7.41
C ILE A 203 -2.93 -11.63 -8.62
N GLU A 204 -3.70 -12.71 -8.47
CA GLU A 204 -4.51 -13.27 -9.56
C GLU A 204 -5.58 -12.30 -10.09
N GLU A 205 -6.21 -11.52 -9.20
CA GLU A 205 -7.20 -10.51 -9.60
C GLU A 205 -6.53 -9.36 -10.38
N ARG A 206 -5.31 -8.97 -9.96
CA ARG A 206 -4.49 -7.95 -10.63
C ARG A 206 -4.10 -8.41 -12.04
N ILE A 207 -3.53 -9.60 -12.17
CA ILE A 207 -3.14 -10.19 -13.45
C ILE A 207 -4.35 -10.29 -14.40
N LYS A 208 -5.49 -10.79 -13.90
CA LYS A 208 -6.71 -10.91 -14.73
C LYS A 208 -7.13 -9.56 -15.31
N LYS A 209 -7.15 -8.50 -14.49
CA LYS A 209 -7.52 -7.16 -14.95
C LYS A 209 -6.54 -6.57 -15.95
N ILE A 210 -5.25 -6.79 -15.76
CA ILE A 210 -4.22 -6.34 -16.72
C ILE A 210 -4.43 -7.02 -18.07
N ILE A 211 -4.69 -8.33 -18.08
CA ILE A 211 -4.96 -9.08 -19.31
C ILE A 211 -6.24 -8.54 -19.99
N GLU A 212 -7.33 -8.36 -19.23
CA GLU A 212 -8.59 -7.82 -19.76
C GLU A 212 -8.42 -6.41 -20.36
N ALA A 213 -7.65 -5.54 -19.70
CA ALA A 213 -7.33 -4.21 -20.22
C ALA A 213 -6.48 -4.27 -21.49
N SER A 214 -5.50 -5.18 -21.54
CA SER A 214 -4.62 -5.34 -22.70
C SER A 214 -5.38 -5.82 -23.94
N ILE A 215 -6.39 -6.70 -23.77
CA ILE A 215 -7.24 -7.18 -24.86
C ILE A 215 -8.13 -6.05 -25.41
N LYS A 216 -8.69 -5.21 -24.54
CA LYS A 216 -9.55 -4.08 -24.95
C LYS A 216 -8.85 -2.98 -25.73
N HIS A 217 -7.52 -2.85 -25.61
CA HIS A 217 -6.75 -1.89 -26.39
C HIS A 217 -6.40 -2.37 -27.81
N ILE A 218 -6.66 -3.65 -28.12
CA ILE A 218 -6.39 -4.27 -29.43
C ILE A 218 -7.67 -4.37 -30.28
N SER A 219 -8.86 -4.34 -29.64
CA SER A 219 -10.19 -4.35 -30.28
C SER A 219 -10.69 -2.94 -30.59
#